data_AF-A0A380DVM5-F1
#
_entry.id   AF-A0A380DVM5-F1
#
_cell.length_a   1.000
_cell.length_b   1.000
_cell.length_c   1.000
_cell.angle_alpha   90.00
_cell.angle_beta   90.00
_cell.angle_gamma   90.00
#
_symmetry.space_group_name_H-M   'P 1'
#
loop_
_entity.id
_entity.type
_entity.pdbx_description
1 polymer ?
#
loop_
_entity_poly.entity_id
_entity_poly.type
_entity_poly.pdbx_seq_one_letter_code
_entity_poly.pdbx_strand_id
1 'polypeptide(L)'
;MALQRLKDAAEKAKKDLSGVSQTQISLPFISAGENGPLHLEVNLTRSKFEELSDSLIRRTMEPTRQAMKDAGLTNSDIDEVILVGGSTRIPAVQEAVKKEIGKEPNKGVNPDEVVAMGAAIQGGVITGDVKDVVLLDVTPLSLGIEILGGRMNTLIERNTTIPTSKSQSIQLQLIINHQ
;
A
#
# COMPACT_ATOMS: atom_id res chain seq x y z
N MET A 1 -13.59 20.40 -16.80
CA MET A 1 -13.86 20.88 -15.41
C MET A 1 -14.76 19.92 -14.62
N ALA A 2 -15.75 19.25 -15.22
CA ALA A 2 -16.66 18.33 -14.52
C ALA A 2 -15.94 17.19 -13.78
N LEU A 3 -14.96 16.54 -14.42
CA LEU A 3 -14.22 15.43 -13.81
C LEU A 3 -13.45 15.82 -12.55
N GLN A 4 -12.85 17.02 -12.52
CA GLN A 4 -12.12 17.51 -11.34
C GLN A 4 -13.09 17.72 -10.16
N ARG A 5 -14.22 18.39 -10.41
CA ARG A 5 -15.27 18.58 -9.39
C ARG A 5 -15.81 17.25 -8.87
N LEU A 6 -15.99 16.28 -9.77
CA LEU A 6 -16.43 14.94 -9.41
C LEU A 6 -15.38 14.22 -8.54
N LYS A 7 -14.10 14.32 -8.91
CA LYS A 7 -12.99 13.74 -8.14
C LYS A 7 -12.95 14.29 -6.71
N ASP A 8 -13.01 15.62 -6.56
CA ASP A 8 -12.95 16.27 -5.25
C ASP A 8 -14.17 15.91 -4.38
N ALA A 9 -15.37 15.89 -4.99
CA ALA A 9 -16.58 15.49 -4.29
C ALA A 9 -16.58 14.00 -3.91
N ALA A 10 -16.07 13.12 -4.78
CA ALA A 10 -15.93 11.69 -4.49
C ALA A 10 -14.92 11.43 -3.37
N GLU A 11 -13.78 12.13 -3.36
CA GLU A 11 -12.80 12.02 -2.28
C GLU A 11 -13.39 12.50 -0.95
N LYS A 12 -14.12 13.63 -0.95
CA LYS A 12 -14.81 14.13 0.24
C LYS A 12 -15.84 13.12 0.74
N ALA A 13 -16.70 12.61 -0.15
CA ALA A 13 -17.70 11.60 0.19
C ALA A 13 -17.07 10.34 0.81
N LYS A 14 -15.96 9.85 0.25
CA LYS A 14 -15.19 8.72 0.80
C LYS A 14 -14.71 9.00 2.23
N LYS A 15 -14.15 10.19 2.48
CA LYS A 15 -13.68 10.59 3.81
C LYS A 15 -14.85 10.68 4.80
N ASP A 16 -15.95 11.33 4.41
CA ASP A 16 -17.16 11.45 5.24
C ASP A 16 -17.71 10.08 5.61
N LEU A 17 -17.80 9.14 4.65
CA LEU A 17 -18.31 7.78 4.88
C LEU A 17 -17.45 6.94 5.85
N SER A 18 -16.23 7.39 6.16
CA SER A 18 -15.41 6.78 7.22
C SER A 18 -15.93 7.14 8.62
N GLY A 19 -16.63 8.27 8.77
CA GLY A 19 -17.25 8.72 10.02
C GLY A 19 -18.77 8.51 10.07
N VAL A 20 -19.48 8.72 8.96
CA VAL A 20 -20.95 8.61 8.87
C VAL A 20 -21.41 7.47 7.98
N SER A 21 -22.66 7.01 8.13
CA SER A 21 -23.21 5.88 7.37
C SER A 21 -23.71 6.25 5.97
N GLN A 22 -23.94 7.54 5.71
CA GLN A 22 -24.42 8.06 4.44
C GLN A 22 -23.93 9.50 4.22
N THR A 23 -23.69 9.88 2.97
CA THR A 23 -23.36 11.24 2.55
C THR A 23 -24.07 11.60 1.24
N GLN A 24 -24.25 12.89 0.97
CA GLN A 24 -24.86 13.39 -0.25
C GLN A 24 -23.79 14.07 -1.13
N ILE A 25 -23.67 13.60 -2.37
CA ILE A 25 -22.86 14.22 -3.41
C ILE A 25 -23.77 15.15 -4.20
N SER A 26 -23.60 16.46 -4.04
CA SER A 26 -24.33 17.49 -4.79
C SER A 26 -23.35 18.34 -5.62
N LEU A 27 -23.49 18.27 -6.94
CA LEU A 27 -22.69 18.99 -7.91
C LEU A 27 -23.61 19.75 -8.87
N PRO A 28 -23.97 21.01 -8.53
CA PRO A 28 -24.83 21.80 -9.39
C PRO A 28 -24.09 22.26 -10.65
N PHE A 29 -24.81 22.40 -11.76
CA PHE A 29 -24.26 22.85 -13.04
C PHE A 29 -23.01 22.06 -13.46
N ILE A 30 -23.07 20.73 -13.34
CA ILE A 30 -21.92 19.85 -13.63
C ILE A 30 -21.69 19.70 -15.14
N SER A 31 -22.77 19.79 -15.94
CA SER A 31 -22.75 19.73 -17.40
C SER A 31 -23.95 20.51 -17.98
N ALA A 32 -24.11 20.52 -19.30
CA ALA A 32 -25.30 21.02 -19.99
C ALA A 32 -25.76 20.00 -21.03
N GLY A 33 -27.07 19.81 -21.14
CA GLY A 33 -27.72 18.98 -22.16
C GLY A 33 -28.66 19.79 -23.05
N GLU A 34 -29.39 19.11 -23.92
CA GLU A 34 -30.34 19.74 -24.86
C GLU A 34 -31.43 20.58 -24.17
N ASN A 35 -31.82 20.18 -22.94
CA ASN A 35 -32.84 20.85 -22.15
C ASN A 35 -32.27 21.84 -21.11
N GLY A 36 -31.00 22.22 -21.21
CA GLY A 36 -30.35 23.18 -20.30
C GLY A 36 -29.34 22.57 -19.32
N PRO A 37 -29.00 23.27 -18.22
CA PRO A 37 -27.97 22.84 -17.29
C PRO A 37 -28.34 21.56 -16.52
N LEU A 38 -27.34 20.72 -16.27
CA LEU A 38 -27.46 19.45 -15.56
C LEU A 38 -26.79 19.54 -14.18
N HIS A 39 -27.42 18.90 -13.20
CA HIS A 39 -26.95 18.78 -11.82
C HIS A 39 -26.77 17.30 -11.49
N LEU A 40 -25.80 16.97 -10.64
CA LEU A 40 -25.65 15.62 -10.10
C LEU A 40 -25.96 15.65 -8.61
N GLU A 41 -26.99 14.91 -8.21
CA GLU A 41 -27.36 14.70 -6.82
C GLU A 41 -27.45 13.20 -6.56
N VAL A 42 -26.54 12.68 -5.73
CA VAL A 42 -26.44 11.25 -5.42
C VAL A 42 -26.29 11.07 -3.92
N ASN A 43 -27.19 10.29 -3.33
CA ASN A 43 -27.03 9.81 -1.96
C ASN A 43 -26.21 8.52 -1.98
N LEU A 44 -25.05 8.52 -1.32
CA LEU A 44 -24.15 7.38 -1.24
C LEU A 44 -24.11 6.87 0.20
N THR A 45 -24.41 5.57 0.38
CA THR A 45 -24.29 4.90 1.68
C THR A 45 -22.91 4.26 1.84
N ARG A 46 -22.47 4.08 3.09
CA ARG A 46 -21.22 3.38 3.41
C ARG A 46 -21.22 1.97 2.82
N SER A 47 -22.32 1.24 2.99
CA SER A 47 -22.47 -0.11 2.44
C SER A 47 -22.25 -0.14 0.93
N LYS A 48 -22.78 0.85 0.18
CA LYS A 48 -22.56 0.90 -1.27
C LYS A 48 -21.11 1.24 -1.63
N PHE A 49 -20.49 2.16 -0.89
CA PHE A 49 -19.07 2.46 -1.07
C PHE A 49 -18.17 1.24 -0.79
N GLU A 50 -18.46 0.50 0.27
CA GLU A 50 -17.74 -0.73 0.62
C GLU A 50 -17.93 -1.81 -0.45
N GLU A 51 -19.15 -1.97 -0.97
CA GLU A 51 -19.42 -2.87 -2.11
C GLU A 51 -18.58 -2.49 -3.34
N LEU A 52 -18.52 -1.20 -3.69
CA LEU A 52 -17.76 -0.71 -4.85
C LEU A 52 -16.25 -0.85 -4.69
N SER A 53 -15.75 -0.88 -3.45
CA SER A 53 -14.31 -0.90 -3.13
C SER A 53 -13.81 -2.25 -2.60
N ASP A 54 -14.70 -3.23 -2.38
CA ASP A 54 -14.38 -4.54 -1.82
C ASP A 54 -13.23 -5.24 -2.56
N SER A 55 -13.22 -5.20 -3.89
CA SER A 55 -12.14 -5.79 -4.68
C SER A 55 -10.78 -5.15 -4.40
N LEU A 56 -10.73 -3.83 -4.16
CA LEU A 56 -9.50 -3.12 -3.81
C LEU A 56 -9.03 -3.50 -2.41
N ILE A 57 -9.95 -3.63 -1.45
CA ILE A 57 -9.63 -4.04 -0.08
C ILE A 57 -9.10 -5.47 -0.07
N ARG A 58 -9.76 -6.41 -0.76
CA ARG A 58 -9.31 -7.81 -0.85
C ARG A 58 -7.92 -7.95 -1.46
N ARG A 59 -7.62 -7.16 -2.50
CA ARG A 59 -6.28 -7.12 -3.12
C ARG A 59 -5.16 -6.74 -2.14
N THR A 60 -5.48 -6.06 -1.03
CA THR A 60 -4.46 -5.75 0.00
C THR A 60 -4.15 -6.92 0.92
N MET A 61 -5.05 -7.92 1.03
CA MET A 61 -4.84 -9.09 1.90
C MET A 61 -3.87 -10.10 1.28
N GLU A 62 -3.78 -10.16 -0.04
CA GLU A 62 -2.83 -11.02 -0.75
C GLU A 62 -1.37 -10.69 -0.38
N PRO A 63 -0.88 -9.43 -0.48
CA PRO A 63 0.42 -9.03 0.04
C PRO A 63 0.62 -9.31 1.52
N THR A 64 -0.40 -9.11 2.36
CA THR A 64 -0.32 -9.39 3.81
C THR A 64 0.01 -10.86 4.07
N ARG A 65 -0.71 -11.79 3.43
CA ARG A 65 -0.44 -13.24 3.54
C ARG A 65 0.94 -13.60 2.99
N GLN A 66 1.34 -12.98 1.88
CA GLN A 66 2.66 -13.23 1.28
C GLN A 66 3.79 -12.78 2.22
N ALA A 67 3.65 -11.62 2.87
CA ALA A 67 4.62 -11.13 3.84
C ALA A 67 4.75 -12.06 5.05
N MET A 68 3.62 -12.54 5.59
CA MET A 68 3.61 -13.54 6.69
C MET A 68 4.34 -14.82 6.28
N LYS A 69 4.08 -15.31 5.07
CA LYS A 69 4.74 -16.51 4.53
C LYS A 69 6.25 -16.30 4.36
N ASP A 70 6.65 -15.16 3.81
CA ASP A 70 8.06 -14.83 3.60
C ASP A 70 8.82 -14.68 4.92
N ALA A 71 8.16 -14.16 5.96
CA ALA A 71 8.71 -14.07 7.32
C ALA A 71 8.71 -15.41 8.07
N GLY A 72 8.01 -16.44 7.57
CA GLY A 72 7.84 -17.72 8.25
C GLY A 72 6.99 -17.62 9.52
N LEU A 73 6.12 -16.61 9.62
CA LEU A 73 5.30 -16.32 10.80
C LEU A 73 3.85 -16.73 10.57
N THR A 74 3.17 -16.99 11.68
CA THR A 74 1.73 -17.22 11.77
C THR A 74 1.04 -16.03 12.43
N ASN A 75 -0.28 -15.93 12.31
CA ASN A 75 -1.06 -14.84 12.93
C ASN A 75 -0.88 -14.74 14.45
N SER A 76 -0.61 -15.87 15.14
CA SER A 76 -0.36 -15.88 16.58
C SER A 76 0.96 -15.21 16.96
N ASP A 77 1.93 -15.17 16.05
CA ASP A 77 3.27 -14.60 16.29
C ASP A 77 3.29 -13.07 16.18
N ILE A 78 2.20 -12.45 15.68
CA ILE A 78 2.12 -11.00 15.51
C ILE A 78 1.60 -10.36 16.78
N ASP A 79 2.45 -9.72 17.59
CA ASP A 79 2.01 -9.11 18.85
C ASP A 79 1.06 -7.92 18.66
N GLU A 80 1.40 -7.00 17.77
CA GLU A 80 0.66 -5.78 17.47
C GLU A 80 0.44 -5.58 15.97
N VAL A 81 -0.70 -4.96 15.63
CA VAL A 81 -1.02 -4.54 14.26
C VAL A 81 -1.09 -3.01 14.24
N ILE A 82 -0.25 -2.36 13.44
CA ILE A 82 -0.22 -0.89 13.31
C ILE A 82 -0.78 -0.50 11.95
N LEU A 83 -1.73 0.45 11.92
CA LEU A 83 -2.31 0.99 10.70
C LEU A 83 -1.66 2.33 10.34
N VAL A 84 -1.20 2.46 9.10
CA VAL A 84 -0.52 3.66 8.60
C VAL A 84 -1.18 4.14 7.30
N GLY A 85 -1.37 5.46 7.19
CA GLY A 85 -2.00 6.14 6.05
C GLY A 85 -3.51 6.36 6.19
N GLY A 86 -4.00 7.50 5.74
CA GLY A 86 -5.40 7.93 5.95
C GLY A 86 -6.47 6.98 5.42
N SER A 87 -6.20 6.18 4.38
CA SER A 87 -7.16 5.18 3.88
C SER A 87 -7.43 4.03 4.87
N THR A 88 -6.55 3.83 5.86
CA THR A 88 -6.77 2.85 6.94
C THR A 88 -7.86 3.29 7.94
N ARG A 89 -8.35 4.54 7.83
CA ARG A 89 -9.51 5.04 8.59
C ARG A 89 -10.84 4.48 8.08
N ILE A 90 -10.86 3.86 6.90
CA ILE A 90 -12.06 3.23 6.33
C ILE A 90 -12.43 2.01 7.19
N PRO A 91 -13.67 1.93 7.74
CA PRO A 91 -14.08 0.82 8.61
C PRO A 91 -13.88 -0.58 7.99
N ALA A 92 -14.25 -0.76 6.71
CA ALA A 92 -14.05 -2.03 6.02
C ALA A 92 -12.58 -2.46 5.90
N VAL A 93 -11.63 -1.51 5.85
CA VAL A 93 -10.19 -1.82 5.82
C VAL A 93 -9.73 -2.33 7.19
N GLN A 94 -10.15 -1.65 8.27
CA GLN A 94 -9.83 -2.06 9.64
C GLN A 94 -10.39 -3.45 9.94
N GLU A 95 -11.65 -3.68 9.54
CA GLU A 95 -12.32 -4.96 9.73
C GLU A 95 -11.68 -6.08 8.89
N ALA A 96 -11.24 -5.79 7.66
CA ALA A 96 -10.54 -6.76 6.83
C ALA A 96 -9.21 -7.19 7.48
N VAL A 97 -8.40 -6.24 7.95
CA VAL A 97 -7.13 -6.53 8.64
C VAL A 97 -7.38 -7.30 9.95
N LYS A 98 -8.38 -6.88 10.73
CA LYS A 98 -8.76 -7.57 11.97
C LYS A 98 -9.20 -9.01 11.72
N LYS A 99 -9.97 -9.27 10.66
CA LYS A 99 -10.37 -10.62 10.26
C LYS A 99 -9.20 -11.46 9.78
N GLU A 100 -8.29 -10.84 9.02
CA GLU A 100 -7.13 -11.53 8.44
C GLU A 100 -6.12 -11.96 9.51
N ILE A 101 -5.81 -11.08 10.46
CA ILE A 101 -4.79 -11.31 11.51
C ILE A 101 -5.41 -11.85 12.80
N GLY A 102 -6.69 -11.59 13.07
CA GLY A 102 -7.36 -11.97 14.31
C GLY A 102 -7.05 -11.07 15.51
N LYS A 103 -6.44 -9.90 15.30
CA LYS A 103 -6.09 -8.94 16.35
C LYS A 103 -6.62 -7.54 16.04
N GLU A 104 -6.97 -6.81 17.10
CA GLU A 104 -7.40 -5.41 16.98
C GLU A 104 -6.21 -4.51 16.62
N PRO A 105 -6.32 -3.68 15.57
CA PRO A 105 -5.26 -2.75 15.25
C PRO A 105 -5.08 -1.66 16.31
N ASN A 106 -3.81 -1.36 16.61
CA ASN A 106 -3.39 -0.34 17.54
C ASN A 106 -3.77 1.05 17.01
N LYS A 107 -4.36 1.87 17.89
CA LYS A 107 -4.81 3.25 17.63
C LYS A 107 -3.94 4.31 18.30
N GLY A 108 -2.83 3.90 18.92
CA GLY A 108 -1.92 4.78 19.66
C GLY A 108 -1.02 5.66 18.78
N VAL A 109 -1.11 5.51 17.46
CA VAL A 109 -0.25 6.20 16.50
C VAL A 109 -1.11 6.98 15.50
N ASN A 110 -0.74 8.23 15.21
CA ASN A 110 -1.39 9.01 14.17
C ASN A 110 -1.01 8.47 12.78
N PRO A 111 -1.94 7.88 12.01
CA PRO A 111 -1.63 7.24 10.73
C PRO A 111 -1.17 8.24 9.65
N ASP A 112 -1.42 9.53 9.82
CA ASP A 112 -1.10 10.56 8.83
C ASP A 112 0.31 11.15 9.03
N GLU A 113 0.88 11.03 10.23
CA GLU A 113 2.14 11.69 10.62
C GLU A 113 3.26 10.71 11.00
N VAL A 114 2.92 9.46 11.34
CA VAL A 114 3.89 8.47 11.86
C VAL A 114 5.09 8.25 10.95
N VAL A 115 4.89 8.28 9.63
CA VAL A 115 5.99 8.09 8.66
C VAL A 115 6.98 9.25 8.74
N ALA A 116 6.48 10.50 8.83
CA ALA A 116 7.33 11.68 8.95
C ALA A 116 8.10 11.70 10.28
N MET A 117 7.44 11.28 11.37
CA MET A 117 8.10 11.12 12.68
C MET A 117 9.20 10.07 12.62
N GLY A 118 8.94 8.89 12.03
CA GLY A 118 9.95 7.84 11.86
C GLY A 118 11.15 8.32 11.02
N ALA A 119 10.90 9.09 9.96
CA ALA A 119 11.97 9.68 9.16
C ALA A 119 12.83 10.68 9.96
N ALA A 120 12.21 11.52 10.80
CA ALA A 120 12.93 12.44 11.67
C ALA A 120 13.79 11.71 12.71
N ILE A 121 13.27 10.63 13.31
CA ILE A 121 14.02 9.76 14.22
C ILE A 121 15.22 9.15 13.50
N GLN A 122 15.03 8.61 12.29
CA GLN A 122 16.12 8.07 11.48
C GLN A 122 17.19 9.12 11.18
N GLY A 123 16.79 10.36 10.91
CA GLY A 123 17.72 11.50 10.77
C GLY A 123 18.56 11.72 12.04
N GLY A 124 17.93 11.69 13.21
CA GLY A 124 18.61 11.79 14.50
C GLY A 124 19.56 10.61 14.80
N VAL A 125 19.25 9.41 14.32
CA VAL A 125 20.17 8.25 14.41
C VAL A 125 21.41 8.48 13.56
N ILE A 126 21.24 9.02 12.35
CA ILE A 126 22.36 9.30 11.43
C ILE A 126 23.28 10.41 11.97
N THR A 127 22.72 11.44 12.61
CA THR A 127 23.53 12.53 13.22
C THR A 127 24.14 12.14 14.57
N GLY A 128 23.66 11.05 15.20
CA GLY A 128 24.09 10.59 16.51
C GLY A 128 23.37 11.25 17.70
N ASP A 129 22.32 12.03 17.43
CA ASP A 129 21.45 12.65 18.44
C ASP A 129 20.54 11.61 19.12
N VAL A 130 20.16 10.56 18.38
CA VAL A 130 19.42 9.40 18.89
C VAL A 130 20.39 8.22 19.03
N LYS A 131 20.49 7.68 20.24
CA LYS A 131 21.39 6.57 20.58
C LYS A 131 20.62 5.28 20.82
N ASP A 132 21.34 4.16 20.75
CA ASP A 132 20.84 2.81 21.07
C ASP A 132 19.68 2.31 20.18
N VAL A 133 19.60 2.80 18.95
CA VAL A 133 18.68 2.31 17.91
C VAL A 133 19.48 1.69 16.77
N VAL A 134 19.18 0.43 16.45
CA VAL A 134 19.74 -0.28 15.29
C VAL A 134 18.58 -0.69 14.39
N LEU A 135 18.66 -0.29 13.11
CA LEU A 135 17.69 -0.65 12.08
C LEU A 135 18.35 -1.57 11.05
N LEU A 136 17.72 -2.72 10.79
CA LEU A 136 18.08 -3.62 9.71
C LEU A 136 16.90 -3.69 8.75
N ASP A 137 17.11 -3.24 7.52
CA ASP A 137 16.10 -3.24 6.46
C ASP A 137 16.44 -4.27 5.38
N VAL A 138 15.55 -4.50 4.42
CA VAL A 138 15.69 -5.49 3.35
C VAL A 138 15.38 -4.92 1.96
N THR A 139 15.87 -5.57 0.91
CA THR A 139 15.39 -5.29 -0.47
C THR A 139 14.03 -5.96 -0.72
N PRO A 140 12.98 -5.24 -1.16
CA PRO A 140 11.64 -5.82 -1.31
C PRO A 140 11.47 -6.71 -2.56
N LEU A 141 12.42 -6.63 -3.50
CA LEU A 141 12.37 -7.34 -4.76
C LEU A 141 13.67 -8.11 -5.00
N SER A 142 13.54 -9.25 -5.69
CA SER A 142 14.68 -10.01 -6.16
C SER A 142 15.36 -9.22 -7.27
N LEU A 143 16.66 -8.99 -7.13
CA LEU A 143 17.51 -8.36 -8.14
C LEU A 143 18.21 -9.44 -8.94
N GLY A 144 18.12 -9.37 -10.26
CA GLY A 144 18.68 -10.37 -11.16
C GLY A 144 19.06 -9.78 -12.51
N ILE A 145 19.64 -10.63 -13.35
CA ILE A 145 19.96 -10.32 -14.74
C ILE A 145 19.20 -11.25 -15.67
N GLU A 146 18.90 -10.78 -16.88
CA GLU A 146 18.37 -11.64 -17.93
C GLU A 146 19.49 -12.56 -18.46
N ILE A 147 19.16 -13.84 -18.63
CA ILE A 147 20.03 -14.84 -19.25
C ILE A 147 19.40 -15.39 -20.53
N LEU A 148 20.19 -16.11 -21.33
CA LEU A 148 19.77 -16.69 -22.60
C LEU A 148 18.42 -17.43 -22.49
N GLY A 149 17.53 -17.14 -23.44
CA GLY A 149 16.17 -17.66 -23.45
C GLY A 149 15.16 -16.80 -22.69
N GLY A 150 15.49 -15.53 -22.40
CA GLY A 150 14.57 -14.58 -21.76
C GLY A 150 14.21 -14.92 -20.31
N ARG A 151 15.07 -15.71 -19.64
CA ARG A 151 14.85 -16.12 -18.25
C ARG A 151 15.57 -15.17 -17.31
N MET A 152 14.98 -14.89 -16.14
CA MET A 152 15.64 -14.13 -15.09
C MET A 152 16.53 -15.06 -14.25
N ASN A 153 17.79 -14.70 -14.09
CA ASN A 153 18.69 -15.28 -13.10
C ASN A 153 18.80 -14.33 -11.90
N THR A 154 18.20 -14.70 -10.78
CA THR A 154 18.25 -13.91 -9.55
C THR A 154 19.65 -13.94 -8.91
N LEU A 155 20.16 -12.77 -8.55
CA LEU A 155 21.46 -12.58 -7.90
C LEU A 155 21.32 -12.28 -6.41
N ILE A 156 20.36 -11.43 -6.06
CA ILE A 156 20.00 -11.08 -4.68
C ILE A 156 18.50 -11.34 -4.54
N GLU A 157 18.12 -12.21 -3.62
CA GLU A 157 16.71 -12.53 -3.40
C GLU A 157 15.99 -11.39 -2.69
N ARG A 158 14.68 -11.28 -2.92
CA ARG A 158 13.82 -10.41 -2.12
C ARG A 158 13.93 -10.78 -0.64
N ASN A 159 13.72 -9.79 0.22
CA ASN A 159 13.88 -9.87 1.67
C ASN A 159 15.33 -10.12 2.15
N THR A 160 16.34 -9.97 1.27
CA THR A 160 17.75 -9.95 1.70
C THR A 160 18.04 -8.66 2.48
N THR A 161 18.64 -8.77 3.67
CA THR A 161 19.07 -7.63 4.50
C THR A 161 20.05 -6.73 3.78
N ILE A 162 19.87 -5.41 3.90
CA ILE A 162 20.74 -4.40 3.32
C ILE A 162 21.54 -3.66 4.41
N PRO A 163 22.78 -3.23 4.10
CA PRO A 163 23.47 -3.31 2.81
C PRO A 163 23.96 -4.72 2.45
N THR A 164 23.96 -5.07 1.15
CA THR A 164 24.40 -6.38 0.65
C THR A 164 25.16 -6.24 -0.68
N SER A 165 26.02 -7.23 -1.01
CA SER A 165 26.77 -7.30 -2.26
C SER A 165 26.87 -8.74 -2.76
N LYS A 166 26.72 -8.94 -4.08
CA LYS A 166 26.87 -10.23 -4.75
C LYS A 166 27.75 -10.06 -5.98
N SER A 167 28.75 -10.91 -6.11
CA SER A 167 29.60 -10.99 -7.31
C SER A 167 29.47 -12.36 -7.97
N GLN A 168 29.30 -12.39 -9.29
CA GLN A 168 29.23 -13.61 -10.09
C GLN A 168 30.06 -13.44 -11.36
N SER A 169 30.98 -14.36 -11.61
CA SER A 169 31.73 -14.41 -12.87
C SER A 169 30.87 -15.06 -13.95
N ILE A 170 30.72 -14.38 -15.10
CA ILE A 170 29.98 -14.88 -16.25
C ILE A 170 31.00 -15.27 -17.34
N GLN A 171 30.97 -16.54 -17.75
CA GLN A 171 31.85 -17.04 -18.80
C GLN A 171 31.13 -17.01 -20.15
N LEU A 172 31.65 -16.22 -21.09
CA LEU A 172 31.12 -16.13 -22.45
C LEU A 172 31.70 -17.27 -23.28
N GLN A 173 30.86 -18.20 -23.73
CA GLN A 173 31.27 -19.23 -24.68
C GLN A 173 31.00 -18.71 -26.10
N LEU A 174 32.05 -18.27 -26.78
CA LEU A 174 31.98 -17.91 -28.20
C LEU A 174 31.74 -19.18 -29.01
N ILE A 175 30.52 -19.34 -29.53
CA ILE A 175 30.24 -20.38 -30.53
C ILE A 175 30.84 -19.90 -31.85
N ILE A 176 32.09 -20.27 -32.10
CA ILE A 176 32.69 -20.09 -33.42
C ILE A 176 32.11 -21.19 -34.31
N ASN A 177 31.06 -20.88 -35.05
CA ASN A 177 30.57 -21.75 -36.12
C ASN A 177 31.61 -21.75 -37.24
N HIS A 178 32.49 -22.75 -37.27
CA HIS A 178 33.28 -23.05 -38.46
C HIS A 178 32.38 -23.72 -39.50
N GLN A 179 32.13 -23.00 -40.60
CA GLN A 179 31.74 -23.60 -41.87
C GLN A 179 32.93 -24.28 -42.54
#